data_AF-A0A8T5GJJ9-F1
#
_entry.id   AF-A0A8T5GJJ9-F1
#
_cell.length_a   1.000
_cell.length_b   1.000
_cell.length_c   1.000
_cell.angle_alpha   90.00
_cell.angle_beta   90.00
_cell.angle_gamma   90.00
#
_symmetry.space_group_name_H-M   'P 1'
#
loop_
_entity.id
_entity.type
_entity.pdbx_description
1 polymer ?
#
loop_
_entity_poly.entity_id
_entity_poly.type
_entity_poly.pdbx_seq_one_letter_code
_entity_poly.pdbx_strand_id
1 'polypeptide(L)'
;DMLNRELADLRIADKIGTERDTSAMNLNEFESYVATLQRSDSTVTLGTTSSLPTRFISQLNGEVERLKEMGWDVEDWLSSLPDHPGDVARQLNLARQHIQHHEVLRRRLQYLPWNRDINLALQLELELRRPSRLPSLSDRIPALSAHLAQRAVEDESFELKLWKPRVARPTLVPLHERGRPVQAPADTLEDAHEAMLEAMEPHDSEENFDDAEEPTLPISEQPSSLKRDYKPVDTAPEVQRVEASTASEEDVVVELDEQLDEDVSSEPTMPLLEATLPVRQDASGEDTSAALNALTTLLSQLGLADAAHSTEHIGLDAMGDVRRVLAGHVNVTPRDVRIARLLRITLRCLPDGTGDDKQRAEVLQVLSNSIKPLKKWMRHRLESRHSGASGDLLKDAAELGTSLTRIPGPGRRVPLMQDEYVLPHALDEIKKEAQRLYDAIVLPSAGGVAA
;
A
#
# COMPACT_ATOMS: atom_id res chain seq x y z
N ASP A 1 56.54 31.71 -2.10
CA ASP A 1 55.42 30.76 -1.96
C ASP A 1 55.81 29.34 -2.32
N MET A 2 56.22 28.57 -1.32
CA MET A 2 56.57 27.16 -1.48
C MET A 2 55.33 26.30 -1.78
N LEU A 3 54.22 26.55 -1.08
CA LEU A 3 52.95 25.83 -1.26
C LEU A 3 52.29 26.08 -2.62
N ASN A 4 52.38 27.31 -3.16
CA ASN A 4 51.86 27.60 -4.52
C ASN A 4 52.67 26.86 -5.60
N ARG A 5 53.97 26.66 -5.37
CA ARG A 5 54.82 25.88 -6.27
C ARG A 5 54.49 24.40 -6.19
N GLU A 6 54.30 23.86 -4.99
CA GLU A 6 53.87 22.46 -4.81
C GLU A 6 52.51 22.18 -5.44
N LEU A 7 51.55 23.12 -5.33
CA LEU A 7 50.27 23.00 -6.01
C LEU A 7 50.41 23.10 -7.54
N ALA A 8 51.27 23.98 -8.03
CA ALA A 8 51.55 24.08 -9.46
C ALA A 8 52.19 22.81 -10.02
N ASP A 9 53.11 22.18 -9.27
CA ASP A 9 53.72 20.91 -9.64
C ASP A 9 52.65 19.78 -9.66
N LEU A 10 51.70 19.79 -8.72
CA LEU A 10 50.56 18.86 -8.71
C LEU A 10 49.57 19.11 -9.87
N ARG A 11 49.39 20.36 -10.31
CA ARG A 11 48.61 20.71 -11.51
C ARG A 11 49.28 20.22 -12.78
N ILE A 12 50.59 20.40 -12.90
CA ILE A 12 51.37 19.93 -14.06
C ILE A 12 51.30 18.40 -14.18
N ALA A 13 51.21 17.70 -13.04
CA ALA A 13 51.07 16.25 -13.00
C ALA A 13 49.65 15.73 -13.30
N ASP A 14 48.65 16.61 -13.49
CA ASP A 14 47.23 16.28 -13.70
C ASP A 14 46.62 15.37 -12.61
N LYS A 15 47.09 15.53 -11.37
CA LYS A 15 46.74 14.67 -10.21
C LYS A 15 45.62 15.24 -9.33
N ILE A 16 44.97 16.32 -9.75
CA ILE A 16 43.95 17.01 -8.97
C ILE A 16 42.56 16.61 -9.49
N GLY A 17 41.88 15.71 -8.78
CA GLY A 17 40.54 15.25 -9.19
C GLY A 17 39.44 16.30 -9.11
N THR A 18 39.56 17.27 -8.20
CA THR A 18 38.64 18.43 -8.07
C THR A 18 39.41 19.65 -7.59
N GLU A 19 39.52 20.66 -8.45
CA GLU A 19 40.19 21.92 -8.11
C GLU A 19 39.31 22.77 -7.19
N ARG A 20 39.86 23.22 -6.06
CA ARG A 20 39.22 24.20 -5.17
C ARG A 20 39.87 25.56 -5.36
N ASP A 21 39.07 26.62 -5.25
CA ASP A 21 39.58 27.98 -5.29
C ASP A 21 40.43 28.26 -4.04
N THR A 22 41.73 28.43 -4.24
CA THR A 22 42.73 28.61 -3.16
C THR A 22 42.84 30.07 -2.71
N SER A 23 42.17 31.00 -3.39
CA SER A 23 42.23 32.44 -3.09
C SER A 23 41.49 32.82 -1.79
N ALA A 24 40.53 32.01 -1.35
CA ALA A 24 39.72 32.26 -0.17
C ALA A 24 40.18 31.50 1.09
N MET A 25 41.25 30.70 1.01
CA MET A 25 41.69 29.82 2.10
C MET A 25 42.64 30.53 3.08
N ASN A 26 42.52 30.22 4.36
CA ASN A 26 43.53 30.61 5.35
C ASN A 26 44.81 29.75 5.18
N LEU A 27 45.97 30.23 5.63
CA LEU A 27 47.26 29.53 5.47
C LEU A 27 47.22 28.09 6.00
N ASN A 28 46.63 27.88 7.17
CA ASN A 28 46.49 26.54 7.77
C ASN A 28 45.56 25.63 6.94
N GLU A 29 44.51 26.20 6.35
CA GLU A 29 43.59 25.46 5.47
C GLU A 29 44.29 25.08 4.17
N PHE A 30 45.09 26.01 3.62
CA PHE A 30 45.88 25.78 2.43
C PHE A 30 46.97 24.71 2.63
N GLU A 31 47.69 24.75 3.75
CA GLU A 31 48.64 23.71 4.14
C GLU A 31 47.95 22.35 4.30
N SER A 32 46.78 22.31 4.95
CA SER A 32 46.02 21.07 5.10
C SER A 32 45.55 20.53 3.74
N TYR A 33 45.15 21.40 2.83
CA TYR A 33 44.70 21.03 1.49
C TYR A 33 45.85 20.45 0.66
N VAL A 34 47.00 21.14 0.60
CA VAL A 34 48.20 20.63 -0.08
C VAL A 34 48.68 19.32 0.56
N ALA A 35 48.67 19.21 1.89
CA ALA A 35 49.04 17.99 2.59
C ALA A 35 48.07 16.82 2.30
N THR A 36 46.77 17.06 2.11
CA THR A 36 45.82 16.00 1.69
C THR A 36 46.09 15.53 0.27
N LEU A 37 46.42 16.44 -0.65
CA LEU A 37 46.79 16.10 -2.03
C LEU A 37 48.09 15.30 -2.09
N GLN A 38 49.09 15.67 -1.29
CA GLN A 38 50.35 14.92 -1.18
C GLN A 38 50.14 13.56 -0.50
N ARG A 39 49.24 13.45 0.49
CA ARG A 39 48.91 12.17 1.12
C ARG A 39 48.25 11.21 0.14
N SER A 40 47.38 11.70 -0.74
CA SER A 40 46.82 10.89 -1.84
C SER A 40 47.85 10.52 -2.91
N ASP A 41 48.94 11.27 -3.07
CA ASP A 41 50.05 10.89 -3.98
C ASP A 41 50.97 9.84 -3.33
N SER A 42 51.20 9.94 -2.02
CA SER A 42 52.04 9.00 -1.25
C SER A 42 51.47 7.59 -1.11
N THR A 43 50.22 7.35 -1.54
CA THR A 43 49.63 6.00 -1.62
C THR A 43 50.02 5.23 -2.89
N VAL A 44 50.86 5.78 -3.76
CA VAL A 44 51.18 5.16 -5.08
C VAL A 44 52.62 4.60 -5.17
N THR A 45 53.48 4.78 -4.18
CA THR A 45 54.85 4.23 -4.22
C THR A 45 55.16 3.25 -3.09
N LEU A 46 54.24 2.32 -2.82
CA LEU A 46 54.59 1.05 -2.21
C LEU A 46 54.17 -0.06 -3.17
N GLY A 47 55.16 -0.71 -3.77
CA GLY A 47 55.02 -1.88 -4.64
C GLY A 47 54.50 -3.10 -3.88
N THR A 48 53.24 -3.03 -3.48
CA THR A 48 52.45 -4.17 -3.04
C THR A 48 51.07 -3.94 -3.63
N THR A 49 50.75 -4.75 -4.64
CA THR A 49 49.40 -5.15 -5.02
C THR A 49 48.34 -4.83 -3.94
N SER A 50 47.73 -3.66 -3.98
CA SER A 50 46.35 -3.53 -3.49
C SER A 50 45.44 -4.04 -4.59
N SER A 51 45.74 -5.24 -5.11
CA SER A 51 44.76 -5.99 -5.88
C SER A 51 43.59 -6.15 -4.92
N LEU A 52 42.46 -5.50 -5.23
CA LEU A 52 41.23 -5.72 -4.51
C LEU A 52 41.07 -7.24 -4.34
N PRO A 53 40.68 -7.73 -3.15
CA PRO A 53 40.59 -9.16 -2.90
C PRO A 53 39.87 -9.85 -4.05
N THR A 54 40.38 -10.98 -4.55
CA THR A 54 39.78 -11.67 -5.71
C THR A 54 38.29 -11.94 -5.53
N ARG A 55 37.86 -12.14 -4.26
CA ARG A 55 36.46 -12.26 -3.84
C ARG A 55 35.63 -10.99 -4.14
N PHE A 56 36.20 -9.82 -3.90
CA PHE A 56 35.57 -8.54 -4.21
C PHE A 56 35.42 -8.36 -5.72
N ILE A 57 36.45 -8.69 -6.50
CA ILE A 57 36.39 -8.63 -7.97
C ILE A 57 35.34 -9.60 -8.52
N SER A 58 35.28 -10.84 -7.98
CA SER A 58 34.23 -11.80 -8.37
C SER A 58 32.83 -11.34 -7.97
N GLN A 59 32.69 -10.67 -6.82
CA GLN A 59 31.41 -10.11 -6.38
C GLN A 59 30.97 -8.96 -7.29
N LEU A 60 31.90 -8.08 -7.67
CA LEU A 60 31.65 -6.98 -8.58
C LEU A 60 31.27 -7.49 -9.98
N ASN A 61 31.98 -8.51 -10.48
CA ASN A 61 31.62 -9.22 -11.71
C ASN A 61 30.19 -9.78 -11.63
N GLY A 62 29.84 -10.49 -10.55
CA GLY A 62 28.49 -11.04 -10.38
C GLY A 62 27.41 -9.97 -10.31
N GLU A 63 27.71 -8.81 -9.70
CA GLU A 63 26.79 -7.67 -9.65
C GLU A 63 26.59 -7.04 -11.04
N VAL A 64 27.67 -6.88 -11.80
CA VAL A 64 27.65 -6.37 -13.18
C VAL A 64 26.89 -7.33 -14.12
N GLU A 65 27.14 -8.63 -14.00
CA GLU A 65 26.42 -9.66 -14.76
C GLU A 65 24.91 -9.67 -14.43
N ARG A 66 24.56 -9.52 -13.14
CA ARG A 66 23.15 -9.37 -12.72
C ARG A 66 22.49 -8.16 -13.37
N LEU A 67 23.20 -7.02 -13.49
CA LEU A 67 22.67 -5.85 -14.19
C LEU A 67 22.46 -6.13 -15.69
N LYS A 68 23.38 -6.86 -16.33
CA LYS A 68 23.24 -7.31 -17.72
C LYS A 68 22.02 -8.23 -17.90
N GLU A 69 21.76 -9.14 -16.96
CA GLU A 69 20.56 -10.00 -16.95
C GLU A 69 19.27 -9.17 -16.85
N MET A 70 19.28 -8.10 -16.05
CA MET A 70 18.18 -7.13 -15.97
C MET A 70 18.02 -6.28 -17.25
N GLY A 71 18.93 -6.42 -18.22
CA GLY A 71 18.87 -5.80 -19.54
C GLY A 71 19.65 -4.49 -19.69
N TRP A 72 20.39 -4.08 -18.66
CA TRP A 72 21.26 -2.89 -18.72
C TRP A 72 22.43 -3.11 -19.68
N ASP A 73 22.86 -2.05 -20.35
CA ASP A 73 24.08 -2.04 -21.16
C ASP A 73 25.28 -1.76 -20.25
N VAL A 74 26.08 -2.81 -20.00
CA VAL A 74 27.18 -2.79 -19.03
C VAL A 74 28.51 -3.18 -19.70
N GLU A 75 28.59 -3.09 -21.03
CA GLU A 75 29.78 -3.45 -21.82
C GLU A 75 31.01 -2.61 -21.43
N ASP A 76 30.80 -1.32 -21.14
CA ASP A 76 31.85 -0.40 -20.68
C ASP A 76 32.49 -0.88 -19.37
N TRP A 77 31.68 -1.35 -18.42
CA TRP A 77 32.19 -1.82 -17.13
C TRP A 77 32.80 -3.22 -17.23
N LEU A 78 32.22 -4.11 -18.03
CA LEU A 78 32.78 -5.45 -18.25
C LEU A 78 34.16 -5.40 -18.89
N SER A 79 34.38 -4.49 -19.84
CA SER A 79 35.68 -4.28 -20.48
C SER A 79 36.70 -3.59 -19.57
N SER A 80 36.25 -2.69 -18.68
CA SER A 80 37.13 -1.93 -17.77
C SER A 80 37.48 -2.66 -16.46
N LEU A 81 36.72 -3.72 -16.12
CA LEU A 81 36.90 -4.51 -14.91
C LEU A 81 38.27 -5.18 -14.75
N PRO A 82 38.89 -5.77 -15.79
CA PRO A 82 40.23 -6.37 -15.67
C PRO A 82 41.33 -5.33 -15.44
N ASP A 83 41.21 -4.13 -16.01
CA ASP A 83 42.25 -3.11 -15.95
C ASP A 83 42.13 -2.26 -14.67
N HIS A 84 40.92 -1.79 -14.34
CA HIS A 84 40.67 -0.81 -13.27
C HIS A 84 39.40 -1.14 -12.46
N PRO A 85 39.41 -2.20 -11.62
CA PRO A 85 38.24 -2.63 -10.86
C PRO A 85 37.76 -1.61 -9.81
N GLY A 86 38.66 -0.76 -9.30
CA GLY A 86 38.34 0.30 -8.34
C GLY A 86 37.46 1.40 -8.93
N ASP A 87 37.73 1.80 -10.18
CA ASP A 87 36.96 2.84 -10.86
C ASP A 87 35.56 2.34 -11.22
N VAL A 88 35.45 1.09 -11.67
CA VAL A 88 34.15 0.45 -11.90
C VAL A 88 33.35 0.38 -10.60
N ALA A 89 33.98 0.03 -9.47
CA ALA A 89 33.30 -0.01 -8.17
C ALA A 89 32.75 1.38 -7.77
N ARG A 90 33.54 2.44 -7.99
CA ARG A 90 33.13 3.82 -7.73
C ARG A 90 31.97 4.25 -8.62
N GLN A 91 32.07 4.01 -9.93
CA GLN A 91 31.02 4.33 -10.89
C GLN A 91 29.72 3.57 -10.60
N LEU A 92 29.84 2.28 -10.26
CA LEU A 92 28.71 1.45 -9.88
C LEU A 92 28.04 2.00 -8.61
N ASN A 93 28.81 2.42 -7.60
CA ASN A 93 28.26 3.04 -6.39
C ASN A 93 27.47 4.31 -6.69
N LEU A 94 28.03 5.21 -7.51
CA LEU A 94 27.31 6.42 -7.97
C LEU A 94 26.03 6.05 -8.74
N ALA A 95 26.10 5.07 -9.63
CA ALA A 95 24.97 4.64 -10.43
C ALA A 95 23.86 3.94 -9.62
N ARG A 96 24.16 3.30 -8.46
CA ARG A 96 23.16 2.54 -7.65
C ARG A 96 21.91 3.37 -7.37
N GLN A 97 22.08 4.62 -6.94
CA GLN A 97 20.96 5.49 -6.60
C GLN A 97 20.10 5.80 -7.83
N HIS A 98 20.75 6.04 -8.99
CA HIS A 98 20.05 6.31 -10.24
C HIS A 98 19.39 5.07 -10.86
N ILE A 99 19.95 3.88 -10.66
CA ILE A 99 19.33 2.60 -11.06
C ILE A 99 18.06 2.35 -10.23
N GLN A 100 18.13 2.56 -8.90
CA GLN A 100 16.97 2.42 -8.01
C GLN A 100 15.86 3.44 -8.34
N HIS A 101 16.25 4.67 -8.66
CA HIS A 101 15.32 5.75 -9.01
C HIS A 101 15.11 5.93 -10.52
N HIS A 102 15.42 4.90 -11.33
CA HIS A 102 15.32 4.97 -12.79
C HIS A 102 13.92 5.36 -13.28
N GLU A 103 12.86 4.85 -12.63
CA GLU A 103 11.48 5.19 -12.96
C GLU A 103 11.17 6.69 -12.80
N VAL A 104 11.78 7.37 -11.83
CA VAL A 104 11.61 8.81 -11.61
C VAL A 104 12.26 9.59 -12.73
N LEU A 105 13.51 9.23 -13.09
CA LEU A 105 14.23 9.82 -14.21
C LEU A 105 13.48 9.63 -15.53
N ARG A 106 12.96 8.42 -15.77
CA ARG A 106 12.14 8.09 -16.94
C ARG A 106 10.89 8.95 -17.03
N ARG A 107 10.14 9.11 -15.92
CA ARG A 107 8.95 9.98 -15.88
C ARG A 107 9.30 11.42 -16.20
N ARG A 108 10.39 11.95 -15.63
CA ARG A 108 10.84 13.33 -15.89
C ARG A 108 11.14 13.54 -17.37
N LEU A 109 11.86 12.61 -17.99
CA LEU A 109 12.17 12.68 -19.42
C LEU A 109 10.92 12.51 -20.29
N GLN A 110 9.97 11.66 -19.91
CA GLN A 110 8.77 11.42 -20.70
C GLN A 110 7.91 12.68 -20.94
N TYR A 111 7.95 13.66 -20.03
CA TYR A 111 7.19 14.91 -20.16
C TYR A 111 7.89 15.98 -21.02
N LEU A 112 9.13 15.76 -21.45
CA LEU A 112 9.81 16.71 -22.32
C LEU A 112 9.26 16.61 -23.75
N PRO A 113 9.17 17.74 -24.48
CA PRO A 113 8.65 17.77 -25.86
C PRO A 113 9.71 17.25 -26.85
N TRP A 114 9.83 15.92 -26.97
CA TRP A 114 10.79 15.25 -27.85
C TRP A 114 10.47 15.35 -29.35
N ASN A 115 9.26 15.79 -29.69
CA ASN A 115 8.83 16.10 -31.05
C ASN A 115 9.64 17.24 -31.73
N ARG A 116 10.52 17.91 -30.97
CA ARG A 116 11.34 19.03 -31.43
C ARG A 116 12.79 18.65 -31.78
N ASP A 117 13.25 17.47 -31.38
CA ASP A 117 14.58 16.95 -31.71
C ASP A 117 14.60 15.42 -31.61
N ILE A 118 14.42 14.76 -32.76
CA ILE A 118 14.30 13.30 -32.85
C ILE A 118 15.67 12.62 -32.59
N ASN A 119 16.75 13.22 -33.08
CA ASN A 119 18.09 12.66 -32.95
C ASN A 119 18.53 12.62 -31.49
N LEU A 120 18.25 13.69 -30.75
CA LEU A 120 18.51 13.76 -29.31
C LEU A 120 17.66 12.73 -28.55
N ALA A 121 16.41 12.53 -28.96
CA ALA A 121 15.53 11.52 -28.36
C ALA A 121 16.06 10.09 -28.52
N LEU A 122 16.56 9.74 -29.71
CA LEU A 122 17.19 8.43 -29.98
C LEU A 122 18.50 8.25 -29.21
N GLN A 123 19.33 9.29 -29.12
CA GLN A 123 20.56 9.25 -28.32
C GLN A 123 20.26 9.02 -26.84
N LEU A 124 19.23 9.68 -26.31
CA LEU A 124 18.81 9.52 -24.93
C LEU A 124 18.29 8.12 -24.64
N GLU A 125 17.63 7.47 -25.59
CA GLU A 125 17.23 6.06 -25.43
C GLU A 125 18.46 5.16 -25.21
N LEU A 126 19.52 5.39 -25.98
CA LEU A 126 20.79 4.66 -25.84
C LEU A 126 21.48 5.00 -24.51
N GLU A 127 21.55 6.28 -24.14
CA GLU A 127 22.16 6.73 -22.88
C GLU A 127 21.40 6.19 -21.66
N LEU A 128 20.07 6.11 -21.73
CA LEU A 128 19.22 5.61 -20.65
C LEU A 128 19.47 4.12 -20.36
N ARG A 129 19.90 3.36 -21.37
CA ARG A 129 20.25 1.94 -21.21
C ARG A 129 21.58 1.73 -20.49
N ARG A 130 22.44 2.76 -20.42
CA ARG A 130 23.79 2.68 -19.83
C ARG A 130 23.80 3.23 -18.39
N PRO A 131 24.03 2.38 -17.37
CA PRO A 131 24.04 2.82 -15.97
C PRO A 131 25.06 3.92 -15.65
N SER A 132 26.22 3.89 -16.31
CA SER A 132 27.30 4.87 -16.12
C SER A 132 26.90 6.31 -16.52
N ARG A 133 25.95 6.45 -17.45
CA ARG A 133 25.51 7.76 -17.97
C ARG A 133 24.32 8.35 -17.22
N LEU A 134 23.60 7.54 -16.43
CA LEU A 134 22.41 7.98 -15.69
C LEU A 134 22.64 9.21 -14.79
N PRO A 135 23.75 9.32 -14.04
CA PRO A 135 24.00 10.51 -13.21
C PRO A 135 24.15 11.77 -14.07
N SER A 136 24.96 11.68 -15.13
CA SER A 136 25.13 12.80 -16.06
C SER A 136 23.83 13.20 -16.75
N LEU A 137 22.96 12.22 -17.03
CA LEU A 137 21.67 12.45 -17.64
C LEU A 137 20.73 13.19 -16.68
N SER A 138 20.66 12.78 -15.40
CA SER A 138 19.81 13.46 -14.42
C SER A 138 20.12 14.95 -14.28
N ASP A 139 21.41 15.30 -14.35
CA ASP A 139 21.89 16.67 -14.20
C ASP A 139 21.65 17.51 -15.46
N ARG A 140 21.65 16.87 -16.64
CA ARG A 140 21.43 17.52 -17.94
C ARG A 140 19.95 17.81 -18.25
N ILE A 141 18.99 17.29 -17.47
CA ILE A 141 17.55 17.48 -17.72
C ILE A 141 17.15 18.95 -17.92
N PRO A 142 17.57 19.92 -17.07
CA PRO A 142 17.21 21.32 -17.26
C PRO A 142 17.80 21.92 -18.55
N ALA A 143 19.02 21.52 -18.92
CA ALA A 143 19.64 21.94 -20.17
C ALA A 143 18.91 21.37 -21.39
N LEU A 144 18.48 20.09 -21.32
CA LEU A 144 17.66 19.46 -22.37
C LEU A 144 16.31 20.16 -22.51
N SER A 145 15.65 20.51 -21.41
CA SER A 145 14.37 21.23 -21.48
C SER A 145 14.52 22.62 -22.09
N ALA A 146 15.59 23.34 -21.76
CA ALA A 146 15.89 24.64 -22.36
C ALA A 146 16.20 24.52 -23.85
N HIS A 147 16.97 23.50 -24.26
CA HIS A 147 17.31 23.25 -25.66
C HIS A 147 16.06 22.90 -26.49
N LEU A 148 15.20 22.01 -25.99
CA LEU A 148 13.95 21.68 -26.67
C LEU A 148 12.98 22.87 -26.71
N ALA A 149 12.97 23.74 -25.68
CA ALA A 149 12.13 24.92 -25.66
C ALA A 149 12.45 25.90 -26.82
N GLN A 150 13.71 25.99 -27.23
CA GLN A 150 14.20 26.93 -28.24
C GLN A 150 13.98 26.45 -29.69
N ARG A 151 13.78 25.15 -29.92
CA ARG A 151 13.61 24.58 -31.26
C ARG A 151 12.15 24.54 -31.69
N ALA A 152 11.93 24.66 -33.00
CA ALA A 152 10.62 24.41 -33.62
C ALA A 152 10.29 22.91 -33.59
N VAL A 153 9.01 22.58 -33.77
CA VAL A 153 8.56 21.19 -33.85
C VAL A 153 9.04 20.59 -35.17
N GLU A 154 9.74 19.45 -35.10
CA GLU A 154 10.23 18.72 -36.27
C GLU A 154 9.15 17.75 -36.78
N ASP A 155 8.52 16.98 -35.87
CA ASP A 155 7.46 16.02 -36.20
C ASP A 155 6.42 15.93 -35.07
N GLU A 156 5.17 16.35 -35.34
CA GLU A 156 4.07 16.32 -34.38
C GLU A 156 3.63 14.91 -33.96
N SER A 157 3.92 13.89 -34.78
CA SER A 157 3.51 12.51 -34.55
C SER A 157 4.52 11.68 -33.76
N PHE A 158 5.70 12.23 -33.47
CA PHE A 158 6.76 11.50 -32.80
C PHE A 158 6.50 11.34 -31.30
N GLU A 159 6.36 10.09 -30.85
CA GLU A 159 6.23 9.72 -29.43
C GLU A 159 7.44 8.88 -28.98
N LEU A 160 8.17 9.38 -27.98
CA LEU A 160 9.35 8.69 -27.43
C LEU A 160 8.94 7.60 -26.42
N LYS A 161 9.22 6.34 -26.75
CA LYS A 161 9.02 5.19 -25.84
C LYS A 161 10.32 4.85 -25.11
N LEU A 162 10.44 5.33 -23.87
CA LEU A 162 11.64 5.11 -23.06
C LEU A 162 11.77 3.65 -22.61
N TRP A 163 12.99 3.12 -22.71
CA TRP A 163 13.39 1.77 -22.27
C TRP A 163 13.11 1.52 -20.78
N LYS A 164 12.89 0.25 -20.41
CA LYS A 164 12.67 -0.20 -19.04
C LYS A 164 13.44 -1.50 -18.75
N PRO A 165 14.03 -1.64 -17.54
CA PRO A 165 14.70 -2.87 -17.16
C PRO A 165 13.73 -4.04 -17.01
N ARG A 166 14.22 -5.25 -17.27
CA ARG A 166 13.47 -6.49 -17.06
C ARG A 166 13.50 -6.84 -15.58
N VAL A 167 12.36 -6.65 -14.90
CA VAL A 167 12.20 -7.11 -13.52
C VAL A 167 11.92 -8.60 -13.54
N ALA A 168 12.82 -9.41 -12.97
CA ALA A 168 12.56 -10.84 -12.80
C ALA A 168 11.32 -11.02 -11.92
N ARG A 169 10.30 -11.72 -12.43
CA ARG A 169 9.14 -12.11 -11.62
C ARG A 169 9.64 -13.11 -10.55
N PRO A 170 9.19 -13.00 -9.29
CA PRO A 170 9.56 -13.98 -8.28
C PRO A 170 9.05 -15.35 -8.73
N THR A 171 9.96 -16.25 -9.08
CA THR A 171 9.64 -17.64 -9.34
C THR A 171 9.64 -18.39 -8.02
N LEU A 172 8.65 -19.27 -7.81
CA LEU A 172 8.55 -20.11 -6.60
C LEU A 172 9.73 -21.09 -6.45
N VAL A 173 10.52 -21.26 -7.51
CA VAL A 173 11.74 -22.06 -7.49
C VAL A 173 12.90 -21.16 -7.03
N PRO A 174 13.63 -21.54 -5.96
CA PRO A 174 14.86 -20.86 -5.57
C PRO A 174 15.86 -20.89 -6.74
N LEU A 175 16.08 -19.74 -7.36
CA LEU A 175 17.25 -19.55 -8.21
C LEU A 175 18.45 -19.57 -7.26
N HIS A 176 19.24 -20.64 -7.33
CA HIS A 176 20.51 -20.73 -6.61
C HIS A 176 21.35 -19.52 -7.01
N GLU A 177 21.50 -18.56 -6.10
CA GLU A 177 22.49 -17.49 -6.27
C GLU A 177 23.85 -18.18 -6.39
N ARG A 178 24.41 -18.19 -7.60
CA ARG A 178 25.70 -18.83 -7.88
C ARG A 178 26.74 -18.23 -6.94
N GLY A 179 27.16 -18.99 -5.93
CA GLY A 179 28.27 -18.62 -5.05
C GLY A 179 27.95 -18.40 -3.58
N ARG A 180 26.71 -18.59 -3.10
CA ARG A 180 26.46 -18.73 -1.65
C ARG A 180 26.59 -20.20 -1.27
N PRO A 181 27.68 -20.65 -0.61
CA PRO A 181 27.70 -21.98 -0.04
C PRO A 181 26.60 -22.04 1.01
N VAL A 182 25.56 -22.85 0.75
CA VAL A 182 24.65 -23.28 1.80
C VAL A 182 25.52 -24.08 2.77
N GLN A 183 25.79 -23.52 3.95
CA GLN A 183 26.26 -24.34 5.06
C GLN A 183 25.08 -25.26 5.41
N ALA A 184 25.10 -26.47 4.87
CA ALA A 184 24.22 -27.52 5.35
C ALA A 184 24.58 -27.78 6.83
N PRO A 185 23.60 -27.88 7.74
CA PRO A 185 23.89 -28.34 9.10
C PRO A 185 24.51 -29.73 9.02
N ALA A 186 25.61 -29.94 9.75
CA ALA A 186 26.55 -31.01 9.48
C ALA A 186 26.00 -32.42 9.70
N ASP A 187 25.00 -32.64 10.56
CA ASP A 187 24.67 -34.01 10.98
C ASP A 187 23.16 -34.21 11.17
N THR A 188 22.39 -34.23 10.07
CA THR A 188 20.96 -34.63 10.11
C THR A 188 20.76 -36.10 10.46
N LEU A 189 21.83 -36.91 10.39
CA LEU A 189 21.79 -38.35 10.66
C LEU A 189 21.97 -38.66 12.15
N GLU A 190 22.82 -37.92 12.84
CA GLU A 190 23.06 -38.09 14.28
C GLU A 190 21.82 -37.65 15.09
N ASP A 191 21.23 -36.51 14.69
CA ASP A 191 19.97 -35.98 15.24
C ASP A 191 18.79 -36.97 15.05
N ALA A 192 18.74 -37.63 13.88
CA ALA A 192 17.74 -38.66 13.61
C ALA A 192 17.97 -39.94 14.44
N HIS A 193 19.23 -40.30 14.73
CA HIS A 193 19.56 -41.46 15.54
C HIS A 193 19.29 -41.22 17.03
N GLU A 194 19.52 -40.01 17.52
CA GLU A 194 19.17 -39.62 18.91
C GLU A 194 17.66 -39.70 19.14
N ALA A 195 16.86 -39.16 18.22
CA ALA A 195 15.40 -39.23 18.28
C ALA A 195 14.85 -40.68 18.22
N MET A 196 15.51 -41.58 17.49
CA MET A 196 15.13 -43.00 17.46
C MET A 196 15.42 -43.72 18.78
N LEU A 197 16.50 -43.35 19.47
CA LEU A 197 16.84 -43.93 20.77
C LEU A 197 15.93 -43.41 21.87
N GLU A 198 15.58 -42.12 21.85
CA GLU A 198 14.63 -41.49 22.77
C GLU A 198 13.24 -42.15 22.69
N ALA A 199 12.80 -42.53 21.48
CA ALA A 199 11.52 -43.22 21.27
C ALA A 199 11.49 -44.69 21.75
N MET A 200 12.64 -45.29 22.10
CA MET A 200 12.74 -46.69 22.55
C MET A 200 12.97 -46.83 24.06
N GLU A 201 13.15 -45.73 24.80
CA GLU A 201 13.20 -45.79 26.26
C GLU A 201 11.80 -46.07 26.85
N PRO A 202 11.62 -47.18 27.61
CA PRO A 202 10.33 -47.52 28.20
C PRO A 202 9.96 -46.47 29.27
N HIS A 203 8.94 -45.67 28.96
CA HIS A 203 8.31 -44.75 29.90
C HIS A 203 7.48 -45.53 30.93
N ASP A 204 8.13 -45.99 32.00
CA ASP A 204 7.44 -46.38 33.22
C ASP A 204 7.39 -45.18 34.19
N SER A 205 6.24 -45.04 34.86
CA SER A 205 5.83 -44.03 35.85
C SER A 205 5.27 -42.70 35.33
N GLU A 206 3.97 -42.77 35.03
CA GLU A 206 2.90 -41.97 35.65
C GLU A 206 3.24 -40.52 36.07
N GLU A 207 2.69 -39.55 35.34
CA GLU A 207 1.67 -38.65 35.87
C GLU A 207 0.89 -37.95 34.72
N ASN A 208 -0.40 -38.33 34.63
CA ASN A 208 -1.58 -37.67 34.08
C ASN A 208 -1.53 -36.99 32.68
N PHE A 209 -2.21 -37.56 31.67
CA PHE A 209 -3.68 -37.47 31.42
C PHE A 209 -4.15 -36.00 31.39
N ASP A 210 -4.34 -35.38 30.23
CA ASP A 210 -5.42 -35.56 29.21
C ASP A 210 -6.24 -34.24 29.23
N ASP A 211 -6.74 -33.66 28.14
CA ASP A 211 -6.99 -34.24 26.83
C ASP A 211 -7.27 -33.14 25.78
N ALA A 212 -7.08 -33.55 24.52
CA ALA A 212 -7.86 -33.24 23.30
C ALA A 212 -8.01 -31.78 22.79
N GLU A 213 -8.02 -31.47 21.48
CA GLU A 213 -8.44 -32.29 20.34
C GLU A 213 -7.92 -31.70 18.99
N GLU A 214 -7.53 -32.59 18.07
CA GLU A 214 -7.24 -32.32 16.65
C GLU A 214 -8.53 -32.18 15.81
N PRO A 215 -8.51 -31.47 14.68
CA PRO A 215 -9.43 -31.73 13.57
C PRO A 215 -8.74 -32.53 12.45
N THR A 216 -9.39 -33.65 12.12
CA THR A 216 -9.09 -34.59 11.04
C THR A 216 -9.43 -34.00 9.65
N LEU A 217 -8.66 -34.38 8.62
CA LEU A 217 -9.07 -34.29 7.21
C LEU A 217 -8.86 -35.66 6.54
N PRO A 218 -9.90 -36.25 5.91
CA PRO A 218 -9.72 -37.46 5.12
C PRO A 218 -9.31 -37.13 3.68
N ILE A 219 -8.26 -37.81 3.24
CA ILE A 219 -7.82 -37.94 1.84
C ILE A 219 -8.76 -38.92 1.12
N SER A 220 -9.17 -38.60 -0.10
CA SER A 220 -9.72 -39.59 -1.05
C SER A 220 -9.16 -39.34 -2.44
N GLU A 221 -8.53 -40.37 -2.99
CA GLU A 221 -7.85 -40.40 -4.28
C GLU A 221 -8.83 -40.50 -5.47
N GLN A 222 -8.43 -39.86 -6.58
CA GLN A 222 -8.96 -39.95 -7.95
C GLN A 222 -8.95 -41.41 -8.48
N PRO A 223 -9.67 -41.81 -9.58
CA PRO A 223 -9.67 -41.10 -10.88
C PRO A 223 -10.88 -41.27 -11.82
N SER A 224 -10.97 -40.43 -12.86
CA SER A 224 -11.19 -40.88 -14.25
C SER A 224 -11.28 -39.70 -15.24
N SER A 225 -10.78 -39.97 -16.42
CA SER A 225 -10.52 -39.09 -17.56
C SER A 225 -11.69 -39.08 -18.54
N LEU A 226 -12.10 -37.91 -19.03
CA LEU A 226 -12.70 -37.77 -20.37
C LEU A 226 -12.36 -36.40 -20.99
N LYS A 227 -11.81 -36.45 -22.20
CA LYS A 227 -11.58 -35.33 -23.13
C LYS A 227 -12.85 -35.07 -23.95
N ARG A 228 -12.88 -33.90 -24.61
CA ARG A 228 -13.70 -33.46 -25.79
C ARG A 228 -14.96 -32.67 -25.43
N ASP A 229 -15.36 -31.57 -26.08
CA ASP A 229 -14.84 -30.73 -27.17
C ASP A 229 -15.52 -29.35 -27.02
N TYR A 230 -14.79 -28.25 -27.27
CA TYR A 230 -15.39 -26.91 -27.38
C TYR A 230 -15.74 -26.61 -28.85
N LYS A 231 -16.98 -26.19 -29.11
CA LYS A 231 -17.36 -25.41 -30.30
C LYS A 231 -17.79 -24.01 -29.87
N PRO A 232 -17.40 -22.95 -30.60
CA PRO A 232 -17.75 -21.58 -30.28
C PRO A 232 -19.13 -21.24 -30.87
N VAL A 233 -19.92 -20.43 -30.16
CA VAL A 233 -21.11 -19.78 -30.70
C VAL A 233 -20.86 -18.28 -30.64
N ASP A 234 -20.63 -17.72 -31.83
CA ASP A 234 -20.86 -16.32 -32.15
C ASP A 234 -22.33 -15.96 -31.92
N THR A 235 -22.59 -14.84 -31.27
CA THR A 235 -23.68 -13.95 -31.67
C THR A 235 -23.50 -12.57 -31.06
N ALA A 236 -23.26 -11.59 -31.93
CA ALA A 236 -23.49 -10.17 -31.65
C ALA A 236 -24.98 -9.91 -31.40
N PRO A 237 -25.32 -8.74 -30.85
CA PRO A 237 -26.43 -8.01 -31.46
C PRO A 237 -26.10 -6.54 -31.76
N GLU A 238 -26.49 -6.18 -32.98
CA GLU A 238 -26.63 -4.85 -33.55
C GLU A 238 -27.97 -4.24 -33.06
N VAL A 239 -27.88 -3.05 -32.48
CA VAL A 239 -28.77 -1.88 -32.52
C VAL A 239 -30.29 -2.09 -32.59
N GLN A 240 -31.01 -1.53 -31.62
CA GLN A 240 -32.27 -0.82 -31.89
C GLN A 240 -32.51 0.35 -30.91
N ARG A 241 -32.51 1.54 -31.51
CA ARG A 241 -32.91 2.86 -31.00
C ARG A 241 -34.42 2.98 -31.11
N VAL A 242 -35.12 3.37 -30.04
CA VAL A 242 -36.44 4.03 -30.14
C VAL A 242 -36.54 5.12 -29.07
N GLU A 243 -37.09 6.24 -29.51
CA GLU A 243 -37.15 7.55 -28.87
C GLU A 243 -38.37 7.73 -27.96
N ALA A 244 -38.18 8.63 -26.98
CA ALA A 244 -39.08 9.61 -26.36
C ALA A 244 -40.62 9.55 -26.50
N SER A 245 -41.30 9.78 -25.37
CA SER A 245 -42.44 10.71 -25.16
C SER A 245 -42.70 10.80 -23.63
N THR A 246 -42.46 11.92 -22.93
CA THR A 246 -43.24 13.18 -22.79
C THR A 246 -44.66 13.01 -22.23
N ALA A 247 -44.92 13.55 -21.02
CA ALA A 247 -46.06 14.41 -20.63
C ALA A 247 -46.14 14.53 -19.08
N SER A 248 -45.80 15.71 -18.54
CA SER A 248 -46.63 16.66 -17.76
C SER A 248 -46.99 16.20 -16.33
N GLU A 249 -46.43 16.80 -15.27
CA GLU A 249 -46.82 18.08 -14.63
C GLU A 249 -48.29 18.11 -14.19
N GLU A 250 -48.52 18.12 -12.87
CA GLU A 250 -49.51 18.98 -12.21
C GLU A 250 -49.21 19.08 -10.70
N ASP A 251 -48.93 20.32 -10.28
CA ASP A 251 -48.94 20.83 -8.92
C ASP A 251 -50.37 20.80 -8.34
N VAL A 252 -50.53 20.39 -7.06
CA VAL A 252 -51.53 20.99 -6.18
C VAL A 252 -50.98 21.09 -4.76
N VAL A 253 -50.74 22.34 -4.35
CA VAL A 253 -50.54 22.80 -2.97
C VAL A 253 -51.90 22.97 -2.31
N VAL A 254 -52.13 22.40 -1.12
CA VAL A 254 -53.04 22.97 -0.11
C VAL A 254 -52.52 22.66 1.29
N GLU A 255 -52.03 23.69 1.98
CA GLU A 255 -51.99 23.77 3.44
C GLU A 255 -53.40 24.05 3.97
N LEU A 256 -53.81 23.40 5.06
CA LEU A 256 -54.59 24.06 6.12
C LEU A 256 -54.43 23.32 7.45
N ASP A 257 -54.34 24.15 8.48
CA ASP A 257 -53.96 23.88 9.87
C ASP A 257 -55.19 23.67 10.78
N GLU A 258 -54.90 23.37 12.05
CA GLU A 258 -55.73 23.55 13.28
C GLU A 258 -56.67 22.45 13.85
N GLN A 259 -56.26 22.02 15.06
CA GLN A 259 -57.02 21.92 16.35
C GLN A 259 -58.02 20.76 16.53
N LEU A 260 -57.76 19.78 17.42
CA LEU A 260 -57.84 19.74 18.90
C LEU A 260 -59.26 19.41 19.46
N ASP A 261 -59.22 18.43 20.37
CA ASP A 261 -60.08 18.12 21.52
C ASP A 261 -61.17 17.02 21.46
N GLU A 262 -60.87 15.98 22.26
CA GLU A 262 -61.69 15.23 23.24
C GLU A 262 -63.13 14.79 22.89
N ASP A 263 -63.38 13.48 22.92
CA ASP A 263 -64.27 12.94 23.96
C ASP A 263 -64.13 11.41 24.21
N VAL A 264 -64.51 11.06 25.43
CA VAL A 264 -64.29 9.82 26.19
C VAL A 264 -65.25 8.68 25.81
N SER A 265 -64.78 7.42 25.79
CA SER A 265 -65.62 6.28 26.20
C SER A 265 -64.80 5.06 26.66
N SER A 266 -65.14 4.66 27.88
CA SER A 266 -64.70 3.57 28.75
C SER A 266 -64.53 2.16 28.16
N GLU A 267 -63.58 1.44 28.76
CA GLU A 267 -63.36 -0.03 28.74
C GLU A 267 -64.61 -0.86 29.06
N PRO A 268 -64.63 -2.16 28.72
CA PRO A 268 -64.33 -3.13 29.77
C PRO A 268 -63.46 -4.33 29.35
N THR A 269 -62.76 -4.82 30.36
CA THR A 269 -61.74 -5.87 30.46
C THR A 269 -62.30 -7.31 30.36
N MET A 270 -61.69 -8.11 29.45
CA MET A 270 -61.40 -9.58 29.50
C MET A 270 -62.56 -10.62 29.46
N PRO A 271 -62.35 -11.88 28.98
CA PRO A 271 -61.13 -12.70 29.17
C PRO A 271 -60.62 -13.60 28.03
N LEU A 272 -59.30 -13.84 28.10
CA LEU A 272 -58.56 -15.10 27.92
C LEU A 272 -59.17 -16.16 26.96
N LEU A 273 -58.59 -16.26 25.77
CA LEU A 273 -58.61 -17.48 24.97
C LEU A 273 -57.19 -17.76 24.45
N GLU A 274 -56.59 -18.72 25.13
CA GLU A 274 -55.32 -19.37 24.90
C GLU A 274 -55.37 -20.09 23.55
N ALA A 275 -54.89 -19.43 22.49
CA ALA A 275 -54.60 -20.05 21.21
C ALA A 275 -53.10 -20.37 21.17
N THR A 276 -52.79 -21.62 21.51
CA THR A 276 -51.49 -22.26 21.30
C THR A 276 -51.17 -22.27 19.80
N LEU A 277 -50.47 -21.23 19.35
CA LEU A 277 -49.70 -21.28 18.12
C LEU A 277 -48.49 -22.19 18.36
N PRO A 278 -48.13 -23.06 17.40
CA PRO A 278 -46.97 -23.92 17.56
C PRO A 278 -45.73 -23.04 17.66
N VAL A 279 -45.02 -23.20 18.78
CA VAL A 279 -43.68 -22.66 19.04
C VAL A 279 -42.81 -22.93 17.81
N ARG A 280 -42.54 -21.87 17.04
CA ARG A 280 -41.42 -21.86 16.10
C ARG A 280 -40.18 -21.67 16.95
N GLN A 281 -39.26 -22.61 16.83
CA GLN A 281 -38.02 -22.70 17.59
C GLN A 281 -37.26 -21.36 17.67
N ASP A 282 -36.73 -21.08 18.86
CA ASP A 282 -36.15 -19.83 19.37
C ASP A 282 -34.85 -19.34 18.70
N ALA A 283 -34.64 -19.59 17.40
CA ALA A 283 -33.41 -19.18 16.71
C ALA A 283 -33.33 -17.66 16.43
N SER A 284 -34.46 -16.95 16.25
CA SER A 284 -34.41 -15.52 15.91
C SER A 284 -34.03 -14.61 17.08
N GLY A 285 -34.34 -15.01 18.33
CA GLY A 285 -34.05 -14.19 19.51
C GLY A 285 -32.55 -14.08 19.80
N GLU A 286 -31.83 -15.20 19.68
CA GLU A 286 -30.39 -15.24 19.91
C GLU A 286 -29.63 -14.45 18.83
N ASP A 287 -29.97 -14.64 17.55
CA ASP A 287 -29.37 -13.90 16.42
C ASP A 287 -29.62 -12.38 16.53
N THR A 288 -30.84 -11.98 16.92
CA THR A 288 -31.17 -10.56 17.17
C THR A 288 -30.33 -9.98 18.31
N SER A 289 -30.17 -10.73 19.40
CA SER A 289 -29.35 -10.29 20.54
C SER A 289 -27.88 -10.13 20.17
N ALA A 290 -27.35 -11.03 19.34
CA ALA A 290 -25.99 -10.93 18.82
C ALA A 290 -25.79 -9.69 17.95
N ALA A 291 -26.77 -9.36 17.10
CA ALA A 291 -26.75 -8.17 16.26
C ALA A 291 -26.79 -6.87 17.08
N LEU A 292 -27.64 -6.81 18.12
CA LEU A 292 -27.69 -5.68 19.06
C LEU A 292 -26.36 -5.52 19.81
N ASN A 293 -25.77 -6.60 20.31
CA ASN A 293 -24.47 -6.55 21.00
C ASN A 293 -23.33 -6.08 20.08
N ALA A 294 -23.32 -6.54 18.82
CA ALA A 294 -22.36 -6.08 17.82
C ALA A 294 -22.55 -4.58 17.51
N LEU A 295 -23.80 -4.11 17.42
CA LEU A 295 -24.12 -2.69 17.21
C LEU A 295 -23.67 -1.84 18.40
N THR A 296 -23.97 -2.24 19.63
CA THR A 296 -23.55 -1.55 20.87
C THR A 296 -22.02 -1.42 20.94
N THR A 297 -21.31 -2.51 20.60
CA THR A 297 -19.84 -2.51 20.53
C THR A 297 -19.34 -1.51 19.50
N LEU A 298 -19.93 -1.47 18.30
CA LEU A 298 -19.55 -0.53 17.26
C LEU A 298 -19.84 0.93 17.67
N LEU A 299 -21.03 1.22 18.20
CA LEU A 299 -21.44 2.56 18.62
C LEU A 299 -20.54 3.13 19.73
N SER A 300 -20.20 2.31 20.72
CA SER A 300 -19.27 2.71 21.78
C SER A 300 -17.88 3.03 21.22
N GLN A 301 -17.37 2.23 20.28
CA GLN A 301 -16.08 2.50 19.64
C GLN A 301 -16.09 3.75 18.75
N LEU A 302 -17.23 4.08 18.12
CA LEU A 302 -17.43 5.31 17.34
C LEU A 302 -17.44 6.58 18.20
N GLY A 303 -17.65 6.46 19.52
CA GLY A 303 -17.82 7.60 20.43
C GLY A 303 -19.28 8.00 20.66
N LEU A 304 -20.24 7.15 20.27
CA LEU A 304 -21.68 7.37 20.43
C LEU A 304 -22.21 6.65 21.67
N ALA A 305 -21.72 7.04 22.85
CA ALA A 305 -22.02 6.37 24.12
C ALA A 305 -23.53 6.33 24.44
N ASP A 306 -24.23 7.44 24.27
CA ASP A 306 -25.67 7.53 24.55
C ASP A 306 -26.48 6.56 23.67
N ALA A 307 -26.15 6.50 22.37
CA ALA A 307 -26.79 5.59 21.44
C ALA A 307 -26.46 4.12 21.77
N ALA A 308 -25.23 3.82 22.19
CA ALA A 308 -24.83 2.49 22.64
C ALA A 308 -25.65 2.06 23.88
N HIS A 309 -25.77 2.93 24.88
CA HIS A 309 -26.57 2.69 26.08
C HIS A 309 -28.06 2.47 25.76
N SER A 310 -28.63 3.28 24.86
CA SER A 310 -30.02 3.05 24.41
C SER A 310 -30.17 1.71 23.70
N THR A 311 -29.21 1.30 22.89
CA THR A 311 -29.24 0.00 22.18
C THR A 311 -29.19 -1.18 23.15
N GLU A 312 -28.39 -1.07 24.21
CA GLU A 312 -28.23 -2.11 25.23
C GLU A 312 -29.47 -2.26 26.14
N HIS A 313 -30.10 -1.15 26.54
CA HIS A 313 -31.19 -1.17 27.51
C HIS A 313 -32.59 -1.22 26.91
N ILE A 314 -32.80 -0.57 25.76
CA ILE A 314 -34.11 -0.46 25.10
C ILE A 314 -34.22 -1.47 23.94
N GLY A 315 -33.09 -1.94 23.41
CA GLY A 315 -33.07 -2.97 22.36
C GLY A 315 -33.59 -2.45 21.02
N LEU A 316 -34.49 -3.21 20.38
CA LEU A 316 -35.03 -2.88 19.05
C LEU A 316 -35.81 -1.56 19.02
N ASP A 317 -36.45 -1.17 20.12
CA ASP A 317 -37.25 0.06 20.18
C ASP A 317 -36.37 1.33 20.07
N ALA A 318 -35.06 1.23 20.34
CA ALA A 318 -34.11 2.33 20.18
C ALA A 318 -33.64 2.55 18.72
N MET A 319 -33.96 1.65 17.78
CA MET A 319 -33.39 1.69 16.42
C MET A 319 -33.76 2.96 15.65
N GLY A 320 -34.91 3.56 15.93
CA GLY A 320 -35.31 4.85 15.35
C GLY A 320 -34.38 5.99 15.76
N ASP A 321 -34.05 6.08 17.05
CA ASP A 321 -33.15 7.09 17.58
C ASP A 321 -31.70 6.87 17.14
N VAL A 322 -31.23 5.62 17.20
CA VAL A 322 -29.89 5.24 16.73
C VAL A 322 -29.72 5.60 15.25
N ARG A 323 -30.74 5.32 14.42
CA ARG A 323 -30.75 5.71 13.00
C ARG A 323 -30.61 7.21 12.83
N ARG A 324 -31.36 8.01 13.60
CA ARG A 324 -31.30 9.48 13.55
C ARG A 324 -29.92 10.00 13.93
N VAL A 325 -29.32 9.48 14.99
CA VAL A 325 -27.96 9.86 15.44
C VAL A 325 -26.92 9.52 14.38
N LEU A 326 -26.92 8.29 13.86
CA LEU A 326 -25.98 7.85 12.82
C LEU A 326 -26.13 8.68 11.53
N ALA A 327 -27.36 8.95 11.09
CA ALA A 327 -27.64 9.74 9.90
C ALA A 327 -27.10 11.18 10.00
N GLY A 328 -27.21 11.79 11.19
CA GLY A 328 -26.62 13.11 11.47
C GLY A 328 -25.10 13.16 11.27
N HIS A 329 -24.44 12.02 11.43
CA HIS A 329 -23.00 11.91 11.20
C HIS A 329 -22.62 11.54 9.76
N VAL A 330 -23.51 11.19 8.82
CA VAL A 330 -23.08 10.70 7.48
C VAL A 330 -22.52 11.81 6.58
N ASN A 331 -23.19 12.97 6.51
CA ASN A 331 -22.90 14.03 5.54
C ASN A 331 -21.98 15.15 6.06
N VAL A 332 -21.07 14.81 6.98
CA VAL A 332 -20.11 15.77 7.54
C VAL A 332 -18.90 15.90 6.60
N THR A 333 -18.65 17.12 6.10
CA THR A 333 -17.50 17.47 5.24
C THR A 333 -16.74 18.68 5.80
N PRO A 334 -15.40 18.72 5.73
CA PRO A 334 -14.51 17.74 5.10
C PRO A 334 -14.23 16.55 6.03
N ARG A 335 -14.39 15.31 5.54
CA ARG A 335 -14.08 14.08 6.30
C ARG A 335 -13.76 12.92 5.34
N ASP A 336 -12.95 11.97 5.79
CA ASP A 336 -12.61 10.77 5.02
C ASP A 336 -13.87 10.01 4.57
N VAL A 337 -14.01 9.81 3.25
CA VAL A 337 -15.12 9.06 2.63
C VAL A 337 -15.26 7.66 3.21
N ARG A 338 -14.17 7.02 3.67
CA ARG A 338 -14.24 5.69 4.29
C ARG A 338 -15.09 5.69 5.57
N ILE A 339 -15.04 6.76 6.36
CA ILE A 339 -15.83 6.88 7.59
C ILE A 339 -17.30 7.11 7.26
N ALA A 340 -17.58 7.93 6.23
CA ALA A 340 -18.96 8.10 5.74
C ALA A 340 -19.52 6.77 5.22
N ARG A 341 -18.73 6.00 4.46
CA ARG A 341 -19.13 4.67 3.97
C ARG A 341 -19.39 3.70 5.12
N LEU A 342 -18.53 3.66 6.14
CA LEU A 342 -18.73 2.86 7.33
C LEU A 342 -20.09 3.15 7.97
N LEU A 343 -20.40 4.43 8.22
CA LEU A 343 -21.67 4.84 8.81
C LEU A 343 -22.89 4.47 7.94
N ARG A 344 -22.77 4.60 6.61
CA ARG A 344 -23.84 4.23 5.68
C ARG A 344 -24.07 2.71 5.64
N ILE A 345 -23.01 1.90 5.75
CA ILE A 345 -23.14 0.45 5.89
C ILE A 345 -23.78 0.12 7.25
N THR A 346 -23.36 0.75 8.34
CA THR A 346 -24.01 0.57 9.66
C THR A 346 -25.50 0.87 9.61
N LEU A 347 -25.92 1.95 8.95
CA LEU A 347 -27.34 2.29 8.77
C LEU A 347 -28.13 1.23 8.00
N ARG A 348 -27.50 0.56 7.03
CA ARG A 348 -28.12 -0.54 6.27
C ARG A 348 -28.23 -1.84 7.09
N CYS A 349 -27.34 -2.02 8.06
CA CYS A 349 -27.25 -3.21 8.90
C CYS A 349 -27.82 -3.01 10.31
N LEU A 350 -28.72 -2.02 10.50
CA LEU A 350 -29.46 -1.92 11.76
C LEU A 350 -30.32 -3.18 11.97
N PRO A 351 -30.31 -3.78 13.17
CA PRO A 351 -31.17 -4.92 13.50
C PRO A 351 -32.64 -4.56 13.40
N ASP A 352 -33.45 -5.51 12.93
CA ASP A 352 -34.90 -5.36 12.79
C ASP A 352 -35.70 -6.54 13.38
N GLY A 353 -35.03 -7.49 14.04
CA GLY A 353 -35.66 -8.67 14.65
C GLY A 353 -36.00 -9.76 13.64
N THR A 354 -35.44 -9.68 12.43
CA THR A 354 -35.68 -10.66 11.36
C THR A 354 -34.60 -11.74 11.33
N GLY A 355 -34.83 -12.83 10.59
CA GLY A 355 -33.86 -13.91 10.43
C GLY A 355 -32.54 -13.49 9.75
N ASP A 356 -32.48 -12.28 9.19
CA ASP A 356 -31.29 -11.70 8.58
C ASP A 356 -30.34 -11.07 9.62
N ASP A 357 -30.76 -10.94 10.89
CA ASP A 357 -29.97 -10.30 11.95
C ASP A 357 -28.63 -11.01 12.19
N LYS A 358 -28.56 -12.31 11.94
CA LYS A 358 -27.29 -13.04 11.93
C LYS A 358 -26.29 -12.47 10.92
N GLN A 359 -26.72 -12.22 9.69
CA GLN A 359 -25.87 -11.62 8.65
C GLN A 359 -25.52 -10.17 9.00
N ARG A 360 -26.48 -9.40 9.55
CA ARG A 360 -26.23 -8.03 10.01
C ARG A 360 -25.18 -8.00 11.12
N ALA A 361 -25.25 -8.92 12.09
CA ALA A 361 -24.28 -9.06 13.17
C ALA A 361 -22.86 -9.31 12.63
N GLU A 362 -22.71 -10.20 11.65
CA GLU A 362 -21.42 -10.45 10.98
C GLU A 362 -20.85 -9.20 10.30
N VAL A 363 -21.69 -8.42 9.62
CA VAL A 363 -21.26 -7.16 8.99
C VAL A 363 -20.83 -6.15 10.06
N LEU A 364 -21.61 -5.98 11.12
CA LEU A 364 -21.30 -5.06 12.22
C LEU A 364 -19.99 -5.43 12.93
N GLN A 365 -19.71 -6.73 13.10
CA GLN A 365 -18.43 -7.23 13.62
C GLN A 365 -17.24 -6.84 12.73
N VAL A 366 -17.36 -7.02 11.40
CA VAL A 366 -16.31 -6.59 10.45
C VAL A 366 -16.05 -5.09 10.54
N LEU A 367 -17.11 -4.28 10.64
CA LEU A 367 -16.97 -2.84 10.79
C LEU A 367 -16.32 -2.44 12.12
N SER A 368 -16.70 -3.09 13.24
CA SER A 368 -16.09 -2.90 14.56
C SER A 368 -14.58 -3.15 14.52
N ASN A 369 -14.15 -4.24 13.86
CA ASN A 369 -12.74 -4.57 13.71
C ASN A 369 -11.94 -3.52 12.92
N SER A 370 -12.60 -2.73 12.06
CA SER A 370 -11.95 -1.65 11.30
C SER A 370 -11.69 -0.38 12.13
N ILE A 371 -12.35 -0.20 13.28
CA ILE A 371 -12.31 1.05 14.05
C ILE A 371 -10.94 1.26 14.71
N LYS A 372 -10.34 0.22 15.30
CA LYS A 372 -9.03 0.33 15.97
C LYS A 372 -7.91 0.73 15.00
N PRO A 373 -7.76 0.09 13.81
CA PRO A 373 -6.86 0.55 12.76
C PRO A 373 -7.12 2.01 12.35
N LEU A 374 -8.39 2.40 12.15
CA LEU A 374 -8.75 3.79 11.83
C LEU A 374 -8.29 4.77 12.91
N LYS A 375 -8.57 4.50 14.19
CA LYS A 375 -8.12 5.34 15.32
C LYS A 375 -6.60 5.47 15.35
N LYS A 376 -5.88 4.37 15.17
CA LYS A 376 -4.40 4.40 15.11
C LYS A 376 -3.92 5.28 13.98
N TRP A 377 -4.45 5.10 12.78
CA TRP A 377 -4.08 5.87 11.59
C TRP A 377 -4.39 7.36 11.75
N MET A 378 -5.57 7.72 12.25
CA MET A 378 -5.94 9.12 12.48
C MET A 378 -5.06 9.77 13.54
N ARG A 379 -4.77 9.06 14.64
CA ARG A 379 -3.86 9.54 15.68
C ARG A 379 -2.48 9.88 15.12
N HIS A 380 -1.86 8.95 14.40
CA HIS A 380 -0.53 9.20 13.79
C HIS A 380 -0.56 10.40 12.85
N ARG A 381 -1.65 10.58 12.09
CA ARG A 381 -1.78 11.72 11.18
C ARG A 381 -2.01 13.04 11.90
N LEU A 382 -2.83 13.08 12.94
CA LEU A 382 -3.03 14.29 13.74
C LEU A 382 -1.73 14.67 14.46
N GLU A 383 -1.04 13.71 15.08
CA GLU A 383 0.22 13.92 15.79
C GLU A 383 1.32 14.46 14.87
N SER A 384 1.44 13.91 13.64
CA SER A 384 2.37 14.43 12.62
C SER A 384 2.12 15.88 12.21
N ARG A 385 0.95 16.42 12.57
CA ARG A 385 0.51 17.79 12.29
C ARG A 385 0.48 18.65 13.53
N HIS A 386 1.02 18.16 14.65
CA HIS A 386 0.97 18.83 15.95
C HIS A 386 -0.46 19.08 16.46
N SER A 387 -1.43 18.30 15.99
CA SER A 387 -2.77 18.21 16.57
C SER A 387 -2.84 16.98 17.48
N GLY A 388 -3.41 17.12 18.68
CA GLY A 388 -3.66 15.99 19.57
C GLY A 388 -4.91 15.22 19.16
N ALA A 389 -4.87 13.89 19.19
CA ALA A 389 -6.08 13.08 19.02
C ALA A 389 -6.91 13.11 20.31
N SER A 390 -8.21 13.42 20.20
CA SER A 390 -9.14 13.45 21.34
C SER A 390 -9.53 12.05 21.82
N GLY A 391 -9.36 11.02 20.98
CA GLY A 391 -9.72 9.62 21.26
C GLY A 391 -11.15 9.26 20.82
N ASP A 392 -11.96 10.26 20.49
CA ASP A 392 -13.27 10.13 19.87
C ASP A 392 -13.12 10.06 18.34
N LEU A 393 -13.54 8.95 17.73
CA LEU A 393 -13.32 8.67 16.31
C LEU A 393 -13.93 9.75 15.43
N LEU A 394 -15.18 10.14 15.68
CA LEU A 394 -15.93 11.02 14.79
C LEU A 394 -15.43 12.47 14.89
N LYS A 395 -15.01 12.89 16.09
CA LYS A 395 -14.39 14.20 16.29
C LYS A 395 -13.00 14.26 15.65
N ASP A 396 -12.15 13.26 15.91
CA ASP A 396 -10.81 13.16 15.33
C ASP A 396 -10.88 13.11 13.80
N ALA A 397 -11.90 12.45 13.23
CA ALA A 397 -12.12 12.39 11.79
C ALA A 397 -12.45 13.74 11.15
N ALA A 398 -13.30 14.53 11.80
CA ALA A 398 -13.64 15.88 11.34
C ALA A 398 -12.44 16.83 11.45
N GLU A 399 -11.71 16.79 12.57
CA GLU A 399 -10.51 17.59 12.77
C GLU A 399 -9.38 17.21 11.79
N LEU A 400 -9.20 15.92 11.52
CA LEU A 400 -8.24 15.48 10.52
C LEU A 400 -8.64 15.95 9.12
N GLY A 401 -9.94 15.92 8.79
CA GLY A 401 -10.45 16.41 7.51
C GLY A 401 -10.20 17.91 7.31
N THR A 402 -10.45 18.75 8.31
CA THR A 402 -10.14 20.19 8.24
C THR A 402 -8.63 20.42 8.10
N SER A 403 -7.83 19.69 8.87
CA SER A 403 -6.36 19.75 8.84
C SER A 403 -5.79 19.33 7.48
N LEU A 404 -6.32 18.27 6.87
CA LEU A 404 -5.90 17.80 5.55
C LEU A 404 -6.31 18.74 4.41
N THR A 405 -7.41 19.48 4.59
CA THR A 405 -7.83 20.54 3.64
C THR A 405 -6.85 21.70 3.68
N ARG A 406 -6.38 22.08 4.88
CA ARG A 406 -5.40 23.17 5.07
C ARG A 406 -4.00 22.79 4.58
N ILE A 407 -3.52 21.60 4.91
CA ILE A 407 -2.17 21.14 4.56
C ILE A 407 -2.27 19.70 4.02
N PRO A 408 -2.32 19.50 2.69
CA PRO A 408 -2.35 18.15 2.13
C PRO A 408 -1.09 17.39 2.53
N GLY A 409 -1.24 16.15 2.99
CA GLY A 409 -0.11 15.31 3.38
C GLY A 409 0.65 14.76 2.17
N PRO A 410 1.91 14.33 2.35
CA PRO A 410 2.63 13.60 1.30
C PRO A 410 1.93 12.26 1.01
N GLY A 411 2.02 11.81 -0.25
CA GLY A 411 1.44 10.54 -0.71
C GLY A 411 0.04 10.66 -1.30
N ARG A 412 -0.73 9.56 -1.25
CA ARG A 412 -2.09 9.50 -1.82
C ARG A 412 -3.03 10.38 -1.01
N ARG A 413 -3.72 11.30 -1.70
CA ARG A 413 -4.73 12.16 -1.08
C ARG A 413 -5.91 11.32 -0.57
N VAL A 414 -6.33 11.60 0.65
CA VAL A 414 -7.57 11.05 1.22
C VAL A 414 -8.73 11.79 0.57
N PRO A 415 -9.74 11.09 0.03
CA PRO A 415 -10.95 11.73 -0.46
C PRO A 415 -11.74 12.32 0.73
N LEU A 416 -11.97 13.63 0.71
CA LEU A 416 -12.63 14.40 1.79
C LEU A 416 -14.04 14.88 1.42
N MET A 417 -14.61 14.32 0.35
CA MET A 417 -15.90 14.69 -0.21
C MET A 417 -17.03 13.85 0.41
N GLN A 418 -18.27 14.10 0.00
CA GLN A 418 -19.40 13.24 0.37
C GLN A 418 -19.24 11.84 -0.25
N ASP A 419 -19.71 10.79 0.45
CA ASP A 419 -19.70 9.42 -0.08
C ASP A 419 -20.91 9.22 -1.00
N GLU A 420 -20.71 9.46 -2.28
CA GLU A 420 -21.74 9.26 -3.34
C GLU A 420 -21.79 7.81 -3.84
N TYR A 421 -20.97 6.92 -3.30
CA TYR A 421 -20.93 5.53 -3.72
C TYR A 421 -22.27 4.84 -3.48
N VAL A 422 -22.78 4.13 -4.49
CA VAL A 422 -24.05 3.40 -4.39
C VAL A 422 -23.82 2.10 -3.65
N LEU A 423 -24.41 1.97 -2.47
CA LEU A 423 -24.31 0.74 -1.68
C LEU A 423 -25.28 -0.34 -2.20
N PRO A 424 -24.84 -1.60 -2.32
CA PRO A 424 -25.69 -2.73 -2.66
C PRO A 424 -26.89 -2.89 -1.73
N HIS A 425 -27.99 -3.46 -2.24
CA HIS A 425 -29.20 -3.74 -1.45
C HIS A 425 -29.17 -5.10 -0.75
N ALA A 426 -28.53 -6.11 -1.36
CA ALA A 426 -28.43 -7.44 -0.79
C ALA A 426 -27.40 -7.51 0.35
N LEU A 427 -27.74 -8.16 1.46
CA LEU A 427 -26.87 -8.27 2.65
C LEU A 427 -25.54 -8.98 2.36
N ASP A 428 -25.55 -10.02 1.53
CA ASP A 428 -24.33 -10.72 1.10
C ASP A 428 -23.34 -9.79 0.36
N GLU A 429 -23.88 -8.86 -0.44
CA GLU A 429 -23.08 -7.87 -1.16
C GLU A 429 -22.62 -6.74 -0.23
N ILE A 430 -23.45 -6.35 0.73
CA ILE A 430 -23.06 -5.41 1.79
C ILE A 430 -21.92 -5.98 2.63
N LYS A 431 -21.93 -7.28 2.95
CA LYS A 431 -20.83 -7.96 3.64
C LYS A 431 -19.54 -7.91 2.83
N LYS A 432 -19.60 -8.15 1.52
CA LYS A 432 -18.42 -8.01 0.63
C LYS A 432 -17.91 -6.57 0.62
N GLU A 433 -18.79 -5.57 0.62
CA GLU A 433 -18.39 -4.16 0.67
C GLU A 433 -17.78 -3.78 2.02
N ALA A 434 -18.30 -4.29 3.14
CA ALA A 434 -17.71 -4.13 4.47
C ALA A 434 -16.30 -4.74 4.53
N GLN A 435 -16.08 -5.89 3.90
CA GLN A 435 -14.76 -6.51 3.81
C GLN A 435 -13.80 -5.68 2.96
N ARG A 436 -14.25 -5.18 1.79
CA ARG A 436 -13.44 -4.25 0.97
C ARG A 436 -13.09 -2.97 1.70
N LEU A 437 -14.01 -2.43 2.49
CA LEU A 437 -13.76 -1.27 3.34
C LEU A 437 -12.68 -1.59 4.38
N TYR A 438 -12.79 -2.75 5.06
CA TYR A 438 -11.80 -3.21 6.02
C TYR A 438 -10.41 -3.34 5.38
N ASP A 439 -10.30 -3.98 4.22
CA ASP A 439 -9.03 -4.15 3.49
C ASP A 439 -8.45 -2.80 3.01
N ALA A 440 -9.31 -1.84 2.64
CA ALA A 440 -8.88 -0.49 2.28
C ALA A 440 -8.41 0.36 3.48
N ILE A 441 -8.83 0.00 4.69
CA ILE A 441 -8.36 0.60 5.95
C ILE A 441 -7.05 -0.06 6.37
N VAL A 442 -7.01 -1.39 6.38
CA VAL A 442 -5.87 -2.22 6.75
C VAL A 442 -5.06 -2.55 5.49
N LEU A 443 -4.37 -1.54 4.97
CA LEU A 443 -3.44 -1.78 3.86
C LEU A 443 -2.29 -2.67 4.36
N PRO A 444 -2.05 -3.85 3.75
CA PRO A 444 -0.86 -4.62 4.05
C PRO A 444 0.35 -3.75 3.71
N SER A 445 1.30 -3.68 4.65
CA SER A 445 2.52 -2.89 4.51
C SER A 445 3.23 -3.24 3.20
N ALA A 446 3.18 -2.32 2.23
CA ALA A 446 4.00 -2.40 1.04
C ALA A 446 5.43 -1.95 1.41
N GLY A 447 6.33 -2.92 1.61
CA GLY A 447 7.77 -2.65 1.77
C GLY A 447 8.31 -2.62 3.20
N GLY A 448 7.72 -3.37 4.14
CA GLY A 448 8.32 -3.59 5.47
C GLY A 448 8.19 -2.41 6.45
N VAL A 449 7.40 -1.39 6.12
CA VAL A 449 7.06 -0.30 7.03
C VAL A 449 5.60 -0.44 7.45
N ALA A 450 5.36 -0.89 8.68
CA ALA A 450 4.01 -1.00 9.23
C ALA A 450 3.35 0.40 9.28
N ALA A 451 2.07 0.47 8.89
CA ALA A 451 1.25 1.68 9.01
C ALA A 451 0.84 1.98 10.45
#